data_AF-F5ZA47-F1
#
_entry.id   AF-F5ZA47-F1
#
_cell.length_a   1.000
_cell.length_b   1.000
_cell.length_c   1.000
_cell.angle_alpha   90.00
_cell.angle_beta   90.00
_cell.angle_gamma   90.00
#
_symmetry.space_group_name_H-M   'P 1'
#
loop_
_entity.id
_entity.type
_entity.pdbx_description
1 polymer ?
#
loop_
_entity_poly.entity_id
_entity_poly.type
_entity_poly.pdbx_seq_one_letter_code
_entity_poly.pdbx_strand_id
1 'polypeptide(L)'
;MATIQRQLVNLEILAEDLNSLSSGQYEGEQHIRLIEEYKEALEHLSVSAKPETESGFKKRLTTSTLAHVLESKQMIGVHLKLIGYVLTFWDANKKANEILDTNFGESADKRLELLQVKAIRAKAQLKTVAHAMGQADYQKFIDLLNLRDAQWQWNVLLSRY
;
A
#
# COMPACT_ATOMS: atom_id res chain seq x y z
N MET A 1 -24.06 0.18 11.85
CA MET A 1 -23.30 -0.03 13.11
C MET A 1 -22.38 -1.25 13.06
N ALA A 2 -22.84 -2.45 12.68
CA ALA A 2 -21.98 -3.65 12.54
C ALA A 2 -20.92 -3.57 11.42
N THR A 3 -21.09 -2.66 10.46
CA THR A 3 -20.26 -2.59 9.25
C THR A 3 -18.80 -2.21 9.55
N ILE A 4 -18.53 -1.19 10.36
CA ILE A 4 -17.15 -0.74 10.65
C ILE A 4 -16.37 -1.82 11.38
N GLN A 5 -16.95 -2.42 12.42
CA GLN A 5 -16.28 -3.49 13.17
C GLN A 5 -15.96 -4.68 12.26
N ARG A 6 -16.90 -5.05 11.38
CA ARG A 6 -16.68 -6.11 10.40
C ARG A 6 -15.54 -5.76 9.42
N GLN A 7 -15.47 -4.51 8.95
CA GLN A 7 -14.36 -4.10 8.09
C GLN A 7 -13.01 -4.10 8.82
N LEU A 8 -12.98 -3.71 10.09
CA LEU A 8 -11.76 -3.78 10.92
C LEU A 8 -11.30 -5.22 11.09
N VAL A 9 -12.21 -6.15 11.45
CA VAL A 9 -11.88 -7.57 11.57
C VAL A 9 -11.36 -8.14 10.24
N ASN A 10 -11.96 -7.76 9.10
CA ASN A 10 -11.48 -8.20 7.79
C ASN A 10 -10.06 -7.72 7.50
N LEU A 11 -9.75 -6.46 7.83
CA LEU A 11 -8.40 -5.90 7.70
C LEU A 11 -7.40 -6.60 8.63
N GLU A 12 -7.82 -6.97 9.83
CA GLU A 12 -6.98 -7.71 10.80
C GLU A 12 -6.62 -9.09 10.28
N ILE A 13 -7.59 -9.82 9.71
CA ILE A 13 -7.35 -11.14 9.09
C ILE A 13 -6.35 -11.00 7.93
N LEU A 14 -6.56 -10.03 7.04
CA LEU A 14 -5.64 -9.80 5.91
C LEU A 14 -4.23 -9.38 6.37
N ALA A 15 -4.13 -8.60 7.45
CA ALA A 15 -2.84 -8.26 8.05
C ALA A 15 -2.14 -9.50 8.66
N GLU A 16 -2.90 -10.41 9.27
CA GLU A 16 -2.38 -11.69 9.77
C GLU A 16 -1.92 -12.61 8.63
N ASP A 17 -2.67 -12.67 7.53
CA ASP A 17 -2.31 -13.42 6.33
C ASP A 17 -1.01 -12.87 5.70
N LEU A 18 -0.86 -11.54 5.62
CA LEU A 18 0.38 -10.89 5.19
C LEU A 18 1.57 -11.26 6.09
N ASN A 19 1.35 -11.28 7.41
CA ASN A 19 2.39 -11.66 8.38
C ASN A 19 2.74 -13.16 8.35
N SER A 20 1.84 -13.99 7.86
CA SER A 20 2.03 -15.44 7.72
C SER A 20 2.83 -15.83 6.47
N LEU A 21 3.06 -14.88 5.56
CA LEU A 21 3.91 -15.12 4.39
C LEU A 21 5.36 -15.39 4.79
N SER A 22 5.95 -16.40 4.15
CA SER A 22 7.38 -16.67 4.27
C SER A 22 8.22 -15.63 3.53
N SER A 23 9.50 -15.50 3.90
CA SER A 23 10.38 -14.48 3.35
C SER A 23 10.56 -14.52 1.82
N GLY A 24 10.39 -15.69 1.21
CA GLY A 24 10.48 -15.87 -0.25
C GLY A 24 9.19 -15.50 -1.00
N GLN A 25 8.10 -15.20 -0.30
CA GLN A 25 6.80 -14.86 -0.92
C GLN A 25 6.57 -13.36 -1.04
N TYR A 26 7.40 -12.52 -0.39
CA TYR A 26 7.30 -11.08 -0.50
C TYR A 26 7.55 -10.60 -1.93
N GLU A 27 6.79 -9.60 -2.34
CA GLU A 27 6.71 -9.06 -3.72
C GLU A 27 6.31 -10.08 -4.80
N GLY A 28 5.99 -11.32 -4.40
CA GLY A 28 5.39 -12.33 -5.26
C GLY A 28 3.88 -12.11 -5.47
N GLU A 29 3.29 -12.92 -6.36
CA GLU A 29 1.88 -12.82 -6.74
C GLU A 29 0.92 -12.88 -5.55
N GLN A 30 1.18 -13.79 -4.59
CA GLN A 30 0.35 -13.90 -3.38
C GLN A 30 0.43 -12.64 -2.50
N HIS A 31 1.63 -12.06 -2.35
CA HIS A 31 1.81 -10.84 -1.57
C HIS A 31 1.07 -9.66 -2.19
N ILE A 32 1.21 -9.49 -3.50
CA ILE A 32 0.54 -8.43 -4.25
C ILE A 32 -0.98 -8.57 -4.12
N ARG A 33 -1.49 -9.79 -4.30
CA ARG A 33 -2.93 -10.08 -4.17
C ARG A 33 -3.46 -9.75 -2.77
N LEU A 34 -2.76 -10.13 -1.71
CA LEU A 34 -3.18 -9.80 -0.34
C LEU A 34 -3.18 -8.28 -0.09
N ILE A 35 -2.23 -7.53 -0.67
CA ILE A 35 -2.21 -6.07 -0.58
C ILE A 35 -3.38 -5.44 -1.36
N GLU A 36 -3.75 -6.00 -2.52
CA GLU A 36 -4.94 -5.58 -3.27
C GLU A 36 -6.23 -5.82 -2.47
N GLU A 37 -6.39 -7.01 -1.90
CA GLU A 37 -7.53 -7.35 -1.03
C GLU A 37 -7.57 -6.44 0.22
N TYR A 38 -6.41 -6.18 0.83
CA TYR A 38 -6.30 -5.24 1.96
C TYR A 38 -6.71 -3.82 1.55
N LYS A 39 -6.29 -3.35 0.36
CA LYS A 39 -6.68 -2.05 -0.18
C LYS A 39 -8.20 -1.95 -0.35
N GLU A 40 -8.83 -2.96 -0.93
CA GLU A 40 -10.29 -2.99 -1.13
C GLU A 40 -11.04 -2.97 0.20
N ALA A 41 -10.61 -3.78 1.18
CA ALA A 41 -11.15 -3.75 2.54
C ALA A 41 -11.00 -2.36 3.19
N LEU A 42 -9.87 -1.69 2.96
CA LEU A 42 -9.59 -0.36 3.49
C LEU A 42 -10.46 0.72 2.82
N GLU A 43 -10.77 0.56 1.52
CA GLU A 43 -11.74 1.41 0.81
C GLU A 43 -13.15 1.24 1.40
N HIS A 44 -13.57 0.01 1.68
CA HIS A 44 -14.84 -0.26 2.33
C HIS A 44 -14.92 0.32 3.75
N LEU A 45 -13.83 0.25 4.52
CA LEU A 45 -13.73 0.92 5.82
C LEU A 45 -13.86 2.44 5.66
N SER A 46 -13.12 3.03 4.72
CA SER A 46 -13.15 4.46 4.42
C SER A 46 -14.58 4.94 4.12
N VAL A 47 -15.29 4.24 3.23
CA VAL A 47 -16.69 4.53 2.89
C VAL A 47 -17.60 4.40 4.11
N SER A 48 -17.43 3.34 4.91
CA SER A 48 -18.23 3.10 6.11
C SER A 48 -17.98 4.13 7.22
N ALA A 49 -16.77 4.69 7.29
CA ALA A 49 -16.37 5.67 8.28
C ALA A 49 -16.74 7.12 7.90
N LYS A 50 -17.08 7.40 6.63
CA LYS A 50 -17.52 8.74 6.17
C LYS A 50 -18.64 9.37 7.03
N PRO A 51 -19.77 8.67 7.33
CA PRO A 51 -20.86 9.25 8.11
C PRO A 51 -20.58 9.36 9.62
N GLU A 52 -19.51 8.72 10.13
CA GLU A 52 -19.17 8.76 11.55
C GLU A 52 -18.39 10.04 11.91
N THR A 53 -18.53 10.51 13.15
CA THR A 53 -17.67 11.57 13.68
C THR A 53 -16.26 11.03 13.93
N GLU A 54 -15.24 11.90 14.00
CA GLU A 54 -13.87 11.47 14.29
C GLU A 54 -13.78 10.78 15.67
N SER A 55 -14.49 11.30 16.67
CA SER A 55 -14.55 10.70 18.01
C SER A 55 -15.28 9.35 18.01
N GLY A 56 -16.36 9.22 17.24
CA GLY A 56 -17.08 7.96 17.06
C GLY A 56 -16.22 6.90 16.39
N PHE A 57 -15.51 7.28 15.33
CA PHE A 57 -14.55 6.41 14.65
C PHE A 57 -13.42 5.96 15.58
N LYS A 58 -12.77 6.89 16.30
CA LYS A 58 -11.70 6.56 17.24
C LYS A 58 -12.13 5.58 18.33
N LYS A 59 -13.33 5.76 18.91
CA LYS A 59 -13.89 4.83 19.91
C LYS A 59 -14.09 3.40 19.37
N ARG A 60 -14.41 3.27 18.08
CA ARG A 60 -14.53 1.96 17.44
C ARG A 60 -13.15 1.38 17.10
N LEU A 61 -12.22 2.24 16.70
CA LEU A 61 -10.87 1.83 16.34
C LEU A 61 -10.09 1.33 17.56
N THR A 62 -10.31 1.87 18.76
CA THR A 62 -9.58 1.47 19.99
C THR A 62 -9.72 -0.01 20.36
N THR A 63 -10.71 -0.72 19.84
CA THR A 63 -10.88 -2.16 20.07
C THR A 63 -10.16 -3.03 19.04
N SER A 64 -9.57 -2.41 18.01
CA SER A 64 -8.86 -3.08 16.91
C SER A 64 -7.36 -3.06 17.13
N THR A 65 -6.67 -4.11 16.67
CA THR A 65 -5.21 -4.14 16.66
C THR A 65 -4.62 -3.07 15.73
N LEU A 66 -5.40 -2.60 14.76
CA LEU A 66 -5.01 -1.55 13.81
C LEU A 66 -5.05 -0.13 14.40
N ALA A 67 -5.41 0.02 15.68
CA ALA A 67 -5.57 1.33 16.31
C ALA A 67 -4.31 2.20 16.24
N HIS A 68 -3.15 1.58 16.46
CA HIS A 68 -1.86 2.24 16.47
C HIS A 68 -1.36 2.61 15.06
N VAL A 69 -1.95 2.02 14.01
CA VAL A 69 -1.55 2.27 12.62
C VAL A 69 -2.47 3.26 11.94
N LEU A 70 -3.79 3.06 12.06
CA LEU A 70 -4.75 3.91 11.37
C LEU A 70 -5.00 5.21 12.13
N GLU A 71 -5.07 5.24 13.46
CA GLU A 71 -5.21 6.41 14.35
C GLU A 71 -6.37 7.42 14.12
N SER A 72 -6.77 7.70 12.87
CA SER A 72 -7.75 8.69 12.44
C SER A 72 -8.35 8.32 11.07
N LYS A 73 -9.47 8.95 10.70
CA LYS A 73 -10.06 8.75 9.36
C LYS A 73 -9.17 9.29 8.24
N GLN A 74 -8.40 10.35 8.51
CA GLN A 74 -7.49 10.94 7.52
C GLN A 74 -6.40 9.96 7.11
N MET A 75 -5.85 9.23 8.08
CA MET A 75 -4.79 8.25 7.87
C MET A 75 -5.24 7.06 7.03
N ILE A 76 -6.52 6.65 7.09
CA ILE A 76 -7.08 5.68 6.12
C ILE A 76 -6.86 6.17 4.69
N GLY A 77 -7.13 7.45 4.42
CA GLY A 77 -6.93 8.07 3.12
C GLY A 77 -5.45 8.16 2.71
N VAL A 78 -4.55 8.36 3.68
CA VAL A 78 -3.09 8.35 3.45
C VAL A 78 -2.62 6.94 3.06
N HIS A 79 -3.04 5.92 3.81
CA HIS A 79 -2.73 4.52 3.52
C HIS A 79 -3.23 4.11 2.13
N LEU A 80 -4.48 4.45 1.78
CA LEU A 80 -5.02 4.16 0.44
C LEU A 80 -4.17 4.74 -0.69
N LYS A 81 -3.66 5.97 -0.53
CA LYS A 81 -2.76 6.58 -1.52
C LYS A 81 -1.43 5.84 -1.61
N LEU A 82 -0.81 5.55 -0.46
CA LEU A 82 0.48 4.86 -0.42
C LEU A 82 0.38 3.47 -1.05
N ILE A 83 -0.63 2.67 -0.70
CA ILE A 83 -0.86 1.34 -1.30
C ILE A 83 -1.07 1.46 -2.80
N GLY A 84 -1.88 2.44 -3.24
CA GLY A 84 -2.09 2.70 -4.66
C GLY A 84 -0.80 2.96 -5.42
N TYR A 85 0.14 3.72 -4.85
CA TYR A 85 1.44 3.97 -5.48
C TYR A 85 2.35 2.73 -5.49
N VAL A 86 2.36 1.93 -4.43
CA VAL A 86 3.11 0.66 -4.39
C VAL A 86 2.61 -0.29 -5.50
N LEU A 87 1.30 -0.52 -5.58
CA LEU A 87 0.70 -1.38 -6.60
C LEU A 87 0.95 -0.84 -8.02
N THR A 88 0.85 0.48 -8.22
CA THR A 88 1.15 1.12 -9.51
C THR A 88 2.60 0.90 -9.94
N PHE A 89 3.53 0.92 -8.99
CA PHE A 89 4.95 0.67 -9.25
C PHE A 89 5.19 -0.79 -9.63
N TRP A 90 4.66 -1.75 -8.87
CA TRP A 90 4.81 -3.17 -9.19
C TRP A 90 4.15 -3.55 -10.53
N ASP A 91 2.93 -3.06 -10.80
CA ASP A 91 2.25 -3.27 -12.10
C ASP A 91 3.06 -2.75 -13.28
N ALA A 92 3.64 -1.55 -13.14
CA ALA A 92 4.46 -0.95 -14.19
C ALA A 92 5.73 -1.75 -14.46
N ASN A 93 6.43 -2.20 -13.40
CA ASN A 93 7.64 -2.99 -13.53
C ASN A 93 7.37 -4.40 -14.06
N LYS A 94 6.29 -5.05 -13.62
CA LYS A 94 5.88 -6.36 -14.14
C LYS A 94 5.67 -6.30 -15.66
N LYS A 95 4.90 -5.31 -16.13
CA LYS A 95 4.65 -5.10 -17.57
C LYS A 95 5.92 -4.73 -18.34
N ALA A 96 6.84 -3.97 -17.73
CA ALA A 96 8.11 -3.64 -18.37
C ALA A 96 8.98 -4.89 -18.57
N ASN A 97 9.06 -5.75 -17.55
CA ASN A 97 9.79 -7.02 -17.62
C ASN A 97 9.18 -7.97 -18.67
N GLU A 98 7.84 -8.08 -18.71
CA GLU A 98 7.15 -8.87 -19.74
C GLU A 98 7.49 -8.42 -21.17
N ILE A 99 7.65 -7.12 -21.41
CA ILE A 99 8.05 -6.57 -22.72
C ILE A 99 9.50 -6.95 -23.05
N LEU A 100 10.42 -6.80 -22.08
CA LEU A 100 11.83 -7.16 -22.24
C LEU A 100 12.00 -8.65 -22.58
N ASP A 101 11.11 -9.51 -22.05
CA ASP A 101 11.16 -10.95 -22.27
C ASP A 101 10.56 -11.40 -23.61
N THR A 102 9.70 -10.58 -24.25
CA THR A 102 8.85 -11.05 -25.37
C THR A 102 9.01 -10.36 -26.72
N ASN A 103 9.55 -9.14 -26.86
CA ASN A 103 9.88 -8.56 -28.19
C ASN A 103 10.61 -7.19 -28.17
N PHE A 104 11.59 -7.02 -29.06
CA PHE A 104 12.35 -5.76 -29.29
C PHE A 104 11.92 -5.05 -30.60
N GLY A 105 10.71 -4.50 -30.63
CA GLY A 105 10.25 -3.63 -31.72
C GLY A 105 10.18 -2.16 -31.29
N GLU A 106 10.21 -1.21 -32.23
CA GLU A 106 10.17 0.25 -31.93
C GLU A 106 8.94 0.69 -31.11
N SER A 107 7.82 -0.02 -31.24
CA SER A 107 6.62 0.20 -30.41
C SER A 107 6.75 -0.36 -28.99
N ALA A 108 7.57 -1.40 -28.79
CA ALA A 108 7.91 -1.94 -27.48
C ALA A 108 8.76 -0.95 -26.69
N ASP A 109 9.72 -0.29 -27.34
CA ASP A 109 10.58 0.74 -26.73
C ASP A 109 9.77 1.89 -26.13
N LYS A 110 8.83 2.46 -26.92
CA LYS A 110 7.94 3.54 -26.44
C LYS A 110 7.07 3.11 -25.26
N ARG A 111 6.56 1.87 -25.28
CA ARG A 111 5.75 1.34 -24.17
C ARG A 111 6.58 1.13 -22.91
N LEU A 112 7.82 0.66 -23.07
CA LEU A 112 8.76 0.46 -21.98
C LEU A 112 9.13 1.80 -21.32
N GLU A 113 9.45 2.84 -22.11
CA GLU A 113 9.68 4.19 -21.58
C GLU A 113 8.48 4.71 -20.78
N LEU A 114 7.25 4.58 -21.31
CA LEU A 114 6.04 5.00 -20.61
C LEU A 114 5.83 4.26 -19.29
N LEU A 115 6.11 2.95 -19.24
CA LEU A 115 6.02 2.14 -18.03
C LEU A 115 7.09 2.55 -17.00
N GLN A 116 8.31 2.82 -17.43
CA GLN A 116 9.37 3.33 -16.56
C GLN A 116 8.99 4.70 -15.97
N VAL A 117 8.48 5.63 -16.79
CA VAL A 117 8.00 6.93 -16.32
C VAL A 117 6.85 6.77 -15.32
N LYS A 118 5.93 5.82 -15.55
CA LYS A 118 4.84 5.50 -14.62
C LYS A 118 5.38 5.01 -13.27
N ALA A 119 6.34 4.08 -13.28
CA ALA A 119 6.98 3.56 -12.07
C ALA A 119 7.71 4.67 -11.30
N ILE A 120 8.53 5.48 -11.99
CA ILE A 120 9.25 6.62 -11.38
C ILE A 120 8.27 7.61 -10.74
N ARG A 121 7.19 7.95 -11.44
CA ARG A 121 6.17 8.87 -10.93
C ARG A 121 5.48 8.32 -9.69
N ALA A 122 5.09 7.04 -9.70
CA ALA A 122 4.46 6.40 -8.54
C ALA A 122 5.39 6.44 -7.32
N LYS A 123 6.68 6.12 -7.50
CA LYS A 123 7.68 6.18 -6.43
C LYS A 123 7.89 7.61 -5.90
N ALA A 124 7.92 8.62 -6.78
CA ALA A 124 8.03 10.03 -6.39
C ALA A 124 6.81 10.53 -5.60
N GLN A 125 5.60 10.10 -5.99
CA GLN A 125 4.37 10.43 -5.26
C GLN A 125 4.33 9.73 -3.89
N LEU A 126 4.72 8.45 -3.84
CA LEU A 126 4.88 7.71 -2.60
C LEU A 126 5.86 8.42 -1.65
N LYS A 127 7.02 8.84 -2.15
CA LYS A 127 8.01 9.61 -1.38
C LYS A 127 7.42 10.88 -0.77
N THR A 128 6.68 11.65 -1.56
CA THR A 128 6.04 12.89 -1.11
C THR A 128 5.02 12.62 0.01
N VAL A 129 4.18 11.60 -0.15
CA VAL A 129 3.15 11.25 0.86
C VAL A 129 3.79 10.67 2.12
N ALA A 130 4.78 9.78 1.99
CA ALA A 130 5.53 9.22 3.11
C ALA A 130 6.23 10.32 3.92
N HIS A 131 6.84 11.30 3.26
CA HIS A 131 7.46 12.43 3.94
C HIS A 131 6.43 13.29 4.70
N ALA A 132 5.24 13.52 4.14
CA ALA A 132 4.19 14.27 4.80
C ALA A 132 3.57 13.50 5.98
N MET A 133 3.50 12.17 5.89
CA MET A 133 3.05 11.26 6.94
C MET A 133 4.04 11.18 8.11
N GLY A 134 5.34 11.30 7.82
CA GLY A 134 6.40 11.23 8.82
C GLY A 134 6.94 9.81 9.02
N GLN A 135 8.18 9.72 9.51
CA GLN A 135 8.93 8.47 9.57
C GLN A 135 8.26 7.40 10.43
N ALA A 136 7.79 7.77 11.62
CA ALA A 136 7.23 6.81 12.57
C ALA A 136 5.97 6.15 12.00
N ASP A 137 5.06 6.94 11.44
CA ASP A 137 3.82 6.41 10.88
C ASP A 137 4.09 5.67 9.56
N TYR A 138 5.02 6.14 8.73
CA TYR A 138 5.45 5.42 7.55
C TYR A 138 6.06 4.05 7.88
N GLN A 139 6.83 3.94 8.97
CA GLN A 139 7.37 2.66 9.43
C GLN A 139 6.25 1.67 9.77
N LYS A 140 5.23 2.11 10.53
CA LYS A 140 4.05 1.29 10.82
C LYS A 140 3.35 0.82 9.54
N PHE A 141 3.29 1.68 8.52
CA PHE A 141 2.70 1.34 7.22
C PHE A 141 3.47 0.25 6.48
N ILE A 142 4.80 0.36 6.37
CA ILE A 142 5.60 -0.66 5.67
C ILE A 142 5.66 -1.97 6.44
N ASP A 143 5.66 -1.93 7.77
CA ASP A 143 5.62 -3.11 8.63
C ASP A 143 4.28 -3.85 8.48
N LEU A 144 3.16 -3.12 8.52
CA LEU A 144 1.81 -3.68 8.35
C LEU A 144 1.65 -4.45 7.04
N LEU A 145 2.25 -3.94 5.96
CA LEU A 145 2.14 -4.53 4.61
C LEU A 145 3.32 -5.42 4.25
N ASN A 146 4.23 -5.72 5.18
CA ASN A 146 5.45 -6.49 4.93
C ASN A 146 6.24 -6.01 3.69
N LEU A 147 6.36 -4.70 3.50
CA LEU A 147 7.17 -4.09 2.45
C LEU A 147 8.65 -4.14 2.83
N ARG A 148 9.27 -5.32 2.67
CA ARG A 148 10.62 -5.61 3.17
C ARG A 148 11.75 -5.24 2.21
N ASP A 149 11.45 -5.04 0.93
CA ASP A 149 12.49 -4.64 -0.02
C ASP A 149 13.12 -3.30 0.38
N ALA A 150 14.43 -3.18 0.13
CA ALA A 150 15.22 -2.01 0.47
C ALA A 150 14.60 -0.72 -0.10
N GLN A 151 13.98 -0.79 -1.28
CA GLN A 151 13.42 0.37 -1.97
C GLN A 151 12.25 1.05 -1.22
N TRP A 152 11.59 0.31 -0.33
CA TRP A 152 10.49 0.81 0.50
C TRP A 152 10.97 1.34 1.84
N GLN A 153 12.21 1.06 2.23
CA GLN A 153 12.74 1.50 3.52
C GLN A 153 12.99 3.00 3.52
N TRP A 154 12.67 3.67 4.63
CA TRP A 154 12.72 5.13 4.77
C TRP A 154 14.03 5.76 4.26
N ASN A 155 15.17 5.19 4.67
CA ASN A 155 16.50 5.71 4.31
C ASN A 155 16.75 5.67 2.80
N VAL A 156 16.27 4.61 2.12
CA VAL A 156 16.45 4.45 0.67
C VAL A 156 15.42 5.28 -0.08
N LEU A 157 14.16 5.29 0.38
CA LEU A 157 13.11 6.09 -0.23
C LEU A 157 13.45 7.59 -0.25
N LEU A 158 14.01 8.10 0.85
CA LEU A 158 14.38 9.51 0.97
C LEU A 158 15.76 9.84 0.42
N SER A 159 16.62 8.86 0.20
CA SER A 159 17.93 9.09 -0.42
C SER A 159 17.77 9.93 -1.70
N ARG A 160 18.62 10.96 -1.81
CA ARG A 160 18.76 11.72 -3.06
C ARG A 160 19.66 10.87 -3.94
N TYR A 161 19.06 10.21 -4.93
CA TYR A 161 19.81 9.88 -6.14
C TYR A 161 19.94 11.14 -6.99
#